data_AF-A0A192GS29-F1
#
_entry.id   AF-A0A192GS29-F1
#
_cell.length_a   1.000
_cell.length_b   1.000
_cell.length_c   1.000
_cell.angle_alpha   90.00
_cell.angle_beta   90.00
_cell.angle_gamma   90.00
#
_symmetry.space_group_name_H-M   'P 1'
#
loop_
_entity.id
_entity.type
_entity.pdbx_description
1 polymer ?
#
loop_
_entity_poly.entity_id
_entity_poly.type
_entity_poly.pdbx_seq_one_letter_code
_entity_poly.pdbx_strand_id
1 'polypeptide(L)'
;EAPDYGHETTSEAYSYYVELEAMYGRLTGDWTRLEVAWNNLETYMIPTHADQPSNGNYNLADPATYAPEWELPSLYPAQLNGGAAVGSDPLFAELQTTYGTPDMYGMHWILDVDNWYGFGRRGDGTTRPSYINTYQRG
;
A
#
# COMPACT_ATOMS: atom_id res chain seq x y z
N GLU A 1 7.77 2.11 17.02
CA GLU A 1 8.52 3.33 16.61
C GLU A 1 7.86 4.01 15.41
N ALA A 2 7.46 3.22 14.41
CA ALA A 2 6.43 3.54 13.43
C ALA A 2 5.63 2.26 13.11
N PRO A 3 6.29 1.13 12.74
CA PRO A 3 5.77 -0.20 13.06
C PRO A 3 5.71 -0.41 14.58
N ASP A 4 4.85 -1.31 15.02
CA ASP A 4 4.69 -1.67 16.43
C ASP A 4 5.18 -3.09 16.76
N TYR A 5 5.56 -3.88 15.74
CA TYR A 5 6.22 -5.16 15.89
C TYR A 5 7.43 -5.31 14.95
N GLY A 6 8.55 -5.85 15.46
CA GLY A 6 9.83 -5.82 14.77
C GLY A 6 9.98 -6.73 13.54
N HIS A 7 9.07 -7.68 13.34
CA HIS A 7 9.00 -8.48 12.09
C HIS A 7 7.88 -8.00 11.16
N GLU A 8 7.32 -6.82 11.41
CA GLU A 8 6.70 -6.07 10.33
C GLU A 8 7.79 -5.60 9.36
N THR A 9 7.41 -5.35 8.12
CA THR A 9 8.26 -4.65 7.15
C THR A 9 7.48 -3.49 6.56
N THR A 10 8.19 -2.54 5.95
CA THR A 10 7.60 -1.31 5.43
C THR A 10 8.05 -1.04 4.00
N SER A 11 7.29 -0.23 3.27
CA SER A 11 7.72 0.29 1.97
C SER A 11 9.03 1.08 2.06
N GLU A 12 9.30 1.70 3.22
CA GLU A 12 10.59 2.30 3.55
C GLU A 12 11.71 1.24 3.62
N ALA A 13 11.53 0.12 4.34
CA ALA A 13 12.52 -0.95 4.37
C ALA A 13 12.80 -1.50 2.96
N TYR A 14 11.78 -1.61 2.11
CA TYR A 14 11.93 -2.01 0.72
C TYR A 14 12.66 -0.97 -0.16
N SER A 15 12.46 0.34 0.06
CA SER A 15 13.23 1.35 -0.68
C SER A 15 14.72 1.30 -0.31
N TYR A 16 15.06 1.11 0.96
CA TYR A 16 16.43 0.87 1.41
C TYR A 16 17.00 -0.44 0.87
N TYR A 17 16.20 -1.50 0.76
CA TYR A 17 16.64 -2.75 0.16
C TYR A 17 17.03 -2.56 -1.32
N VAL A 18 16.19 -1.84 -2.09
CA VAL A 18 16.49 -1.48 -3.48
C VAL A 18 17.76 -0.62 -3.56
N GLU A 19 17.92 0.38 -2.69
CA GLU A 19 19.11 1.24 -2.66
C GLU A 19 20.39 0.44 -2.37
N LEU A 20 20.33 -0.47 -1.38
CA LEU A 20 21.45 -1.32 -1.00
C LEU A 20 21.91 -2.19 -2.17
N GLU A 21 20.97 -2.83 -2.88
CA GLU A 21 21.31 -3.71 -3.99
C GLU A 21 21.72 -2.96 -5.25
N ALA A 22 21.22 -1.73 -5.45
CA ALA A 22 21.73 -0.84 -6.49
C ALA A 22 23.20 -0.47 -6.22
N MET A 23 23.56 -0.19 -4.96
CA MET A 23 24.95 0.06 -4.58
C MET A 23 25.84 -1.19 -4.72
N TYR A 24 25.32 -2.36 -4.36
CA TYR A 24 26.01 -3.62 -4.58
C TYR A 24 26.31 -3.85 -6.07
N GLY A 25 25.32 -3.66 -6.95
CA GLY A 25 25.49 -3.75 -8.40
C GLY A 25 26.50 -2.73 -8.92
N ARG A 26 26.48 -1.50 -8.42
CA ARG A 26 27.45 -0.46 -8.80
C ARG A 26 28.90 -0.83 -8.45
N LEU A 27 29.12 -1.48 -7.31
CA LEU A 27 30.47 -1.80 -6.81
C LEU A 27 31.02 -3.11 -7.37
N THR A 28 30.15 -4.08 -7.64
CA THR A 28 30.55 -5.44 -8.02
C THR A 28 30.32 -5.75 -9.50
N GLY A 29 29.43 -5.02 -10.16
CA GLY A 29 28.93 -5.33 -11.50
C GLY A 29 27.81 -6.40 -11.52
N ASP A 30 27.44 -6.97 -10.37
CA ASP A 30 26.35 -7.95 -10.25
C ASP A 30 25.02 -7.26 -9.93
N TRP A 31 24.18 -7.11 -10.95
CA TRP A 31 22.85 -6.48 -10.85
C TRP A 31 21.72 -7.46 -10.53
N THR A 32 22.02 -8.76 -10.44
CA THR A 32 20.98 -9.79 -10.20
C THR A 32 20.29 -9.61 -8.86
N ARG A 33 20.97 -9.03 -7.87
CA ARG A 33 20.42 -8.75 -6.55
C ARG A 33 19.37 -7.64 -6.56
N LEU A 34 19.58 -6.61 -7.39
CA LEU A 34 18.61 -5.54 -7.57
C LEU A 34 17.33 -6.07 -8.23
N GLU A 35 17.47 -6.94 -9.23
CA GLU A 35 16.33 -7.62 -9.85
C GLU A 35 15.55 -8.48 -8.83
N VAL A 36 16.25 -9.23 -7.97
CA VAL A 36 15.63 -9.99 -6.88
C VAL A 36 14.88 -9.08 -5.90
N ALA A 37 15.47 -7.95 -5.51
CA ALA A 37 14.83 -6.99 -4.62
C ALA A 37 13.55 -6.41 -5.23
N TRP A 38 13.61 -6.00 -6.50
CA TRP A 38 12.45 -5.46 -7.22
C TRP A 38 11.33 -6.49 -7.39
N ASN A 39 11.67 -7.71 -7.80
CA ASN A 39 10.69 -8.79 -7.94
C ASN A 39 10.02 -9.13 -6.60
N ASN A 40 10.78 -9.12 -5.50
CA ASN A 40 10.24 -9.35 -4.16
C ASN A 40 9.28 -8.22 -3.74
N LEU A 41 9.65 -6.97 -4.03
CA LEU A 41 8.81 -5.78 -3.82
C LEU A 41 7.48 -5.90 -4.55
N GLU A 42 7.51 -6.19 -5.87
CA GLU A 42 6.28 -6.37 -6.66
C GLU A 42 5.41 -7.52 -6.15
N THR A 43 6.04 -8.60 -5.69
CA THR A 43 5.32 -9.79 -5.22
C THR A 43 4.57 -9.55 -3.92
N TYR A 44 5.12 -8.75 -3.02
CA TYR A 44 4.63 -8.66 -1.64
C TYR A 44 4.11 -7.28 -1.24
N MET A 45 4.72 -6.18 -1.69
CA MET A 45 4.39 -4.83 -1.24
C MET A 45 3.39 -4.11 -2.14
N ILE A 46 3.34 -4.44 -3.42
CA ILE A 46 2.36 -3.90 -4.36
C ILE A 46 1.14 -4.83 -4.37
N PRO A 47 -0.07 -4.34 -4.02
CA PRO A 47 -1.26 -5.19 -4.01
C PRO A 47 -1.52 -5.81 -5.40
N THR A 48 -1.72 -7.12 -5.45
CA THR A 48 -2.11 -7.78 -6.71
C THR A 48 -3.56 -7.42 -7.07
N HIS A 49 -4.01 -7.72 -8.29
CA HIS A 49 -5.43 -7.54 -8.63
C HIS A 49 -6.38 -8.25 -7.64
N ALA A 50 -5.98 -9.40 -7.08
CA ALA A 50 -6.78 -10.12 -6.09
C ALA A 50 -6.89 -9.38 -4.74
N ASP A 51 -5.95 -8.48 -4.45
CA ASP A 51 -5.92 -7.67 -3.22
C ASP A 51 -6.60 -6.30 -3.44
N GLN A 52 -6.78 -5.85 -4.68
CA GLN A 52 -7.49 -4.62 -5.08
C GLN A 52 -8.51 -4.83 -6.23
N PRO A 53 -9.48 -5.76 -6.11
CA PRO A 53 -10.24 -6.28 -7.25
C PRO A 53 -11.31 -5.35 -7.83
N SER A 54 -11.61 -4.24 -7.15
CA SER A 54 -12.79 -3.40 -7.46
C SER A 54 -12.45 -2.01 -7.98
N ASN A 55 -11.20 -1.73 -8.36
CA ASN A 55 -10.80 -0.41 -8.87
C ASN A 55 -11.57 0.00 -10.13
N GLY A 56 -12.09 -0.96 -10.91
CA GLY A 56 -12.94 -0.68 -12.06
C GLY A 56 -14.27 0.03 -11.72
N ASN A 57 -14.67 0.06 -10.44
CA ASN A 57 -15.85 0.78 -9.98
C ASN A 57 -15.56 2.24 -9.56
N TYR A 58 -14.29 2.67 -9.62
CA TYR A 58 -13.90 4.01 -9.19
C TYR A 58 -14.54 5.09 -10.07
N ASN A 59 -15.07 6.14 -9.43
CA ASN A 59 -15.65 7.29 -10.11
C ASN A 59 -14.72 8.50 -9.97
N LEU A 60 -14.02 8.85 -11.05
CA LEU A 60 -13.12 10.01 -11.05
C LEU A 60 -13.82 11.36 -10.80
N ALA A 61 -15.14 11.44 -11.00
CA ALA A 61 -15.92 12.65 -10.73
C ALA A 61 -16.41 12.73 -9.27
N ASP A 62 -16.32 11.63 -8.52
CA ASP A 62 -16.66 11.52 -7.11
C ASP A 62 -15.69 10.54 -6.42
N PRO A 63 -14.42 10.96 -6.21
CA PRO A 63 -13.33 10.07 -5.83
C PRO A 63 -13.44 9.54 -4.39
N ALA A 64 -14.12 10.27 -3.48
CA ALA A 64 -14.29 9.87 -2.09
C ALA A 64 -15.40 10.69 -1.41
N THR A 65 -15.99 10.15 -0.33
CA THR A 65 -16.85 10.92 0.57
C THR A 65 -16.02 11.49 1.72
N TYR A 66 -16.09 12.80 1.93
CA TYR A 66 -15.35 13.46 3.02
C TYR A 66 -15.77 12.96 4.41
N ALA A 67 -14.79 12.77 5.29
CA ALA A 67 -14.95 12.70 6.73
C ALA A 67 -13.90 13.63 7.38
N PRO A 68 -14.24 14.36 8.44
CA PRO A 68 -13.27 15.21 9.13
C PRO A 68 -12.24 14.38 9.90
N GLU A 69 -11.02 14.88 9.97
CA GLU A 69 -10.04 14.44 10.96
C GLU A 69 -10.33 15.09 12.32
N TRP A 70 -9.81 14.49 13.38
CA TRP A 70 -9.96 15.00 14.74
C TRP A 70 -8.64 14.93 15.50
N GLU A 71 -8.45 15.85 16.44
CA GLU A 71 -7.21 16.02 17.19
C GLU A 71 -6.99 14.91 18.23
N LEU A 72 -8.03 14.14 18.56
CA LEU A 72 -7.99 13.09 19.57
C LEU A 72 -8.63 11.79 19.09
N PRO A 73 -8.01 10.63 19.35
CA PRO A 73 -8.57 9.33 18.97
C PRO A 73 -9.94 9.00 19.59
N SER A 74 -10.33 9.67 20.69
CA SER A 74 -11.63 9.50 21.34
C SER A 74 -12.80 10.11 20.55
N LEU A 75 -12.51 10.93 19.53
CA LEU A 75 -13.51 11.58 18.69
C LEU A 75 -13.88 10.75 17.46
N TYR A 76 -13.17 9.63 17.23
CA TYR A 76 -13.48 8.68 16.16
C TYR A 76 -14.52 7.65 16.63
N PRO A 77 -15.38 7.12 15.73
CA PRO A 77 -15.32 7.22 14.27
C PRO A 77 -15.83 8.58 13.73
N ALA A 78 -15.05 9.17 12.83
CA ALA A 78 -15.43 10.36 12.10
C ALA A 78 -16.68 10.09 11.24
N GLN A 79 -17.61 11.05 11.20
CA GLN A 79 -18.85 10.92 10.43
C GLN A 79 -18.64 11.35 8.99
N LEU A 80 -19.10 10.53 8.05
CA LEU A 80 -19.11 10.86 6.62
C LEU A 80 -20.07 12.02 6.36
N ASN A 81 -19.64 12.96 5.53
CA ASN A 81 -20.42 14.11 5.10
C ASN A 81 -20.53 14.15 3.58
N GLY A 82 -21.61 13.58 3.05
CA GLY A 82 -21.91 13.60 1.61
C GLY A 82 -22.36 14.96 1.06
N GLY A 83 -22.50 16.00 1.91
CA GLY A 83 -22.78 17.37 1.48
C GLY A 83 -21.52 18.23 1.31
N ALA A 84 -20.35 17.72 1.72
CA ALA A 84 -19.08 18.43 1.53
C ALA A 84 -18.70 18.46 0.04
N ALA A 85 -18.05 19.54 -0.39
CA ALA A 85 -17.54 19.63 -1.76
C ALA A 85 -16.37 18.65 -1.95
N VAL A 86 -16.40 17.90 -3.05
CA VAL A 86 -15.34 16.99 -3.48
C VAL A 86 -14.96 17.36 -4.91
N GLY A 87 -13.66 17.34 -5.21
CA GLY A 87 -13.13 17.62 -6.55
C GLY A 87 -13.18 16.39 -7.47
N SER A 88 -12.82 16.58 -8.74
CA SER A 88 -12.58 15.48 -9.67
C SER A 88 -11.11 15.05 -9.65
N ASP A 89 -10.84 13.75 -9.77
CA ASP A 89 -9.52 13.18 -9.98
C ASP A 89 -9.11 13.26 -11.48
N PRO A 90 -8.08 14.04 -11.83
CA PRO A 90 -7.66 14.19 -13.21
C PRO A 90 -6.71 13.08 -13.71
N LEU A 91 -6.21 12.20 -12.83
CA LEU A 91 -5.14 11.26 -13.16
C LEU A 91 -5.66 9.85 -13.48
N PHE A 92 -6.75 9.40 -12.86
CA PHE A 92 -7.22 8.02 -13.00
C PHE A 92 -7.40 7.59 -14.47
N ALA A 93 -8.04 8.42 -15.30
CA ALA A 93 -8.27 8.09 -16.71
C ALA A 93 -6.96 8.01 -17.51
N GLU A 94 -5.99 8.89 -17.23
CA GLU A 94 -4.68 8.88 -17.88
C GLU A 94 -3.88 7.62 -17.50
N LEU A 95 -3.83 7.29 -16.21
CA LEU A 95 -3.12 6.13 -15.69
C LEU A 95 -3.74 4.84 -16.24
N GLN A 96 -5.06 4.72 -16.17
CA GLN A 96 -5.76 3.55 -16.71
C GLN A 96 -5.52 3.37 -18.21
N THR A 97 -5.52 4.45 -18.99
CA THR A 97 -5.25 4.41 -20.43
C THR A 97 -3.80 4.01 -20.71
N THR A 98 -2.86 4.55 -19.96
CA THR A 98 -1.43 4.30 -20.13
C THR A 98 -1.04 2.86 -19.79
N TYR A 99 -1.57 2.31 -18.70
CA TYR A 99 -1.16 1.02 -18.16
C TYR A 99 -2.14 -0.12 -18.45
N GLY A 100 -3.30 0.17 -19.02
CA GLY A 100 -4.30 -0.84 -19.42
C GLY A 100 -4.97 -1.55 -18.24
N THR A 101 -4.86 -1.01 -17.03
CA THR A 101 -5.45 -1.56 -15.80
C THR A 101 -5.93 -0.41 -14.90
N PRO A 102 -7.05 -0.56 -14.17
CA PRO A 102 -7.44 0.40 -13.13
C PRO A 102 -6.65 0.21 -11.82
N ASP A 103 -5.81 -0.84 -11.73
CA ASP A 103 -5.08 -1.16 -10.51
C ASP A 103 -3.93 -0.18 -10.25
N MET A 104 -3.72 0.12 -8.96
CA MET A 104 -2.65 1.01 -8.53
C MET A 104 -1.34 0.24 -8.39
N TYR A 105 -0.32 0.67 -9.13
CA TYR A 105 1.05 0.18 -9.01
C TYR A 105 1.84 1.05 -8.02
N GLY A 106 1.63 0.79 -6.74
CA GLY A 106 2.29 1.48 -5.64
C GLY A 106 2.38 0.59 -4.42
N MET A 107 3.49 0.70 -3.67
CA MET A 107 3.65 -0.08 -2.45
C MET A 107 2.64 0.36 -1.39
N HIS A 108 1.96 -0.61 -0.76
CA HIS A 108 1.36 -0.38 0.54
C HIS A 108 2.46 -0.15 1.59
N TRP A 109 2.14 0.53 2.69
CA TRP A 109 3.19 1.05 3.56
C TRP A 109 3.74 0.03 4.58
N ILE A 110 2.95 -0.97 5.00
CA ILE A 110 3.33 -1.91 6.06
C ILE A 110 2.79 -3.34 5.82
N LEU A 111 3.59 -4.35 6.11
CA LEU A 111 3.18 -5.75 6.09
C LEU A 111 3.56 -6.44 7.40
N ASP A 112 2.70 -7.33 7.86
CA ASP A 112 3.04 -8.34 8.85
C ASP A 112 3.67 -9.56 8.14
N VAL A 113 4.99 -9.69 8.22
CA VAL A 113 5.75 -10.68 7.45
C VAL A 113 5.45 -12.11 7.90
N ASP A 114 5.26 -12.31 9.19
CA ASP A 114 5.12 -13.62 9.81
C ASP A 114 3.66 -13.99 10.12
N ASN A 115 2.70 -13.13 9.77
CA ASN A 115 1.30 -13.24 10.18
C ASN A 115 1.17 -13.31 11.71
N TRP A 116 1.96 -12.52 12.41
CA TRP A 116 1.96 -12.39 13.87
C TRP A 116 0.60 -11.94 14.41
N TYR A 117 -0.09 -11.03 13.71
CA TYR A 117 -1.43 -10.57 14.05
C TYR A 117 -2.53 -11.59 13.72
N GLY A 118 -2.24 -12.56 12.86
CA GLY A 118 -3.18 -13.64 12.53
C GLY A 118 -4.33 -13.23 11.59
N PHE A 119 -4.23 -12.12 10.87
CA PHE A 119 -5.24 -11.73 9.86
C PHE A 119 -5.14 -12.54 8.57
N GLY A 120 -3.94 -13.02 8.24
CA GLY A 120 -3.65 -13.77 7.04
C GLY A 120 -3.78 -12.94 5.75
N ARG A 121 -4.00 -13.61 4.62
CA ARG A 121 -4.24 -12.94 3.34
C ARG A 121 -5.73 -12.92 3.04
N ARG A 122 -6.29 -11.72 2.82
CA ARG A 122 -7.72 -11.54 2.54
C ARG A 122 -8.62 -12.22 3.59
N GLY A 123 -8.21 -12.11 4.86
CA GLY A 123 -8.96 -12.63 6.01
C GLY A 123 -8.89 -14.15 6.22
N ASP A 124 -7.98 -14.85 5.56
CA ASP A 124 -7.83 -16.31 5.73
C ASP A 124 -7.18 -16.75 7.04
N GLY A 125 -6.65 -15.81 7.83
CA GLY A 125 -6.02 -16.03 9.13
C GLY A 125 -4.72 -16.84 9.13
N THR A 126 -4.20 -17.26 7.97
CA THR A 126 -3.11 -18.27 7.90
C THR A 126 -1.99 -17.91 6.93
N THR A 127 -2.30 -17.25 5.81
CA THR A 127 -1.29 -16.94 4.80
C THR A 127 -0.38 -15.78 5.22
N ARG A 128 0.90 -15.86 4.84
CA ARG A 128 1.90 -14.81 5.04
C ARG A 128 2.53 -14.33 3.70
N PRO A 129 3.03 -13.08 3.62
CA PRO A 129 2.79 -11.98 4.55
C PRO A 129 1.32 -11.52 4.52
N SER A 130 0.92 -10.75 5.54
CA SER A 130 -0.41 -10.16 5.70
C SER A 130 -0.38 -8.64 5.50
N TYR A 131 -1.27 -8.13 4.66
CA TYR A 131 -1.53 -6.70 4.53
C TYR A 131 -2.28 -6.21 5.78
N ILE A 132 -1.69 -5.26 6.50
CA ILE A 132 -2.25 -4.67 7.72
C ILE A 132 -2.21 -3.15 7.66
N ASN A 133 -2.84 -2.47 8.62
CA ASN A 133 -2.68 -1.04 8.84
C ASN A 133 -2.86 -0.71 10.33
N THR A 134 -2.37 0.46 10.77
CA THR A 134 -2.42 0.88 12.18
C THR A 134 -3.02 2.28 12.34
N TYR A 135 -2.38 3.32 11.78
CA TYR A 135 -2.79 4.72 11.94
C TYR A 135 -4.10 5.04 11.21
N GLN A 136 -5.16 5.43 11.93
CA GLN A 136 -6.48 5.76 11.36
C GLN A 136 -7.23 6.87 12.12
N ARG A 137 -6.65 7.49 13.17
CA ARG A 137 -7.39 8.32 14.14
C ARG A 137 -6.72 9.65 14.47
N GLY A 138 -6.28 10.37 13.44
CA GLY A 138 -5.61 11.66 13.54
C GLY A 138 -4.14 11.51 13.87
#